data_AF-A0AA43UJQ9-F1
#
_entry.id   AF-A0AA43UJQ9-F1
#
_cell.length_a   1.000
_cell.length_b   1.000
_cell.length_c   1.000
_cell.angle_alpha   90.00
_cell.angle_beta   90.00
_cell.angle_gamma   90.00
#
_symmetry.space_group_name_H-M   'P 1'
#
loop_
_entity.id
_entity.type
_entity.pdbx_description
1 polymer ?
#
loop_
_entity_poly.entity_id
_entity_poly.type
_entity_poly.pdbx_seq_one_letter_code
_entity_poly.pdbx_strand_id
1 'polypeptide(L)'
;MTSGRGFGRRMDLIKADTVTADICRICKDTPSQYVRGRAMVAKAGILTRSDLKKAVRILRKARREFQREAEVAGAYNRVRERVRISGDPALERLEGRYTDLICRGEYGKAAKVVRRMGRMTAGLGHPIEASMSIRDGARAIRVSNQSGRTVIVVLMVARADNREVVLTPASFALQPFGTKTVACSGEGRASLDLRIDYRDGDTDRTVSTVLTPAGASA
;
A
#
# COMPACT_ATOMS: atom_id res chain seq x y z
N MET A 1 49.37 34.50 -2.72
CA MET A 1 48.44 33.89 -1.74
C MET A 1 47.03 33.78 -2.34
N THR A 2 46.71 32.71 -3.07
CA THR A 2 45.39 32.52 -3.73
C THR A 2 44.77 31.13 -3.47
N SER A 3 45.32 30.35 -2.53
CA SER A 3 44.96 28.93 -2.31
C SER A 3 43.67 28.69 -1.51
N GLY A 4 43.11 29.70 -0.84
CA GLY A 4 41.94 29.51 0.05
C GLY A 4 40.58 29.41 -0.65
N ARG A 5 40.40 30.05 -1.81
CA ARG A 5 39.06 30.11 -2.47
C ARG A 5 38.68 28.82 -3.21
N GLY A 6 39.66 28.09 -3.76
CA GLY A 6 39.42 26.84 -4.50
C GLY A 6 39.00 25.68 -3.59
N PHE A 7 39.61 25.57 -2.41
CA PHE A 7 39.32 24.51 -1.45
C PHE A 7 37.90 24.61 -0.88
N GLY A 8 37.46 25.83 -0.53
CA GLY A 8 36.09 26.06 -0.04
C GLY A 8 35.01 25.72 -1.06
N ARG A 9 35.23 26.07 -2.34
CA ARG A 9 34.29 25.75 -3.42
C ARG A 9 34.22 24.24 -3.68
N ARG A 10 35.35 23.54 -3.68
CA ARG A 10 35.40 22.08 -3.83
C ARG A 10 34.66 21.36 -2.71
N MET A 11 34.86 21.81 -1.47
CA MET A 11 34.18 21.24 -0.31
C MET A 11 32.65 21.45 -0.37
N ASP A 12 32.20 22.62 -0.83
CA ASP A 12 30.77 22.89 -0.96
C ASP A 12 30.11 22.09 -2.10
N LEU A 13 30.85 21.76 -3.18
CA LEU A 13 30.38 20.83 -4.22
C LEU A 13 30.16 19.42 -3.64
N ILE A 14 31.15 18.89 -2.90
CA ILE A 14 31.04 17.56 -2.26
C ILE A 14 29.82 17.49 -1.32
N LYS A 15 29.58 18.56 -0.54
CA LYS A 15 28.39 18.65 0.32
C LYS A 15 27.09 18.68 -0.49
N ALA A 16 27.06 19.40 -1.60
CA ALA A 16 25.89 19.45 -2.49
C ALA A 16 25.59 18.05 -3.06
N ASP A 17 26.61 17.34 -3.52
CA ASP A 17 26.48 15.99 -4.08
C ASP A 17 25.98 15.00 -3.03
N THR A 18 26.57 15.02 -1.83
CA THR A 18 26.16 14.13 -0.73
C THR A 18 24.70 14.35 -0.34
N VAL A 19 24.27 15.62 -0.22
CA VAL A 19 22.88 15.94 0.11
C VAL A 19 21.92 15.54 -1.01
N THR A 20 22.34 15.69 -2.26
CA THR A 20 21.54 15.31 -3.43
C THR A 20 21.38 13.79 -3.51
N ALA A 21 22.45 13.03 -3.28
CA ALA A 21 22.40 11.57 -3.20
C ALA A 21 21.43 11.08 -2.11
N ASP A 22 21.46 11.72 -0.94
CA ASP A 22 20.53 11.44 0.16
C ASP A 22 19.07 11.71 -0.23
N ILE A 23 18.80 12.83 -0.91
CA ILE A 23 17.45 13.16 -1.41
C ILE A 23 16.98 12.09 -2.40
N CYS A 24 17.84 11.68 -3.34
CA CYS A 24 17.54 10.64 -4.31
C CYS A 24 17.22 9.30 -3.62
N ARG A 25 17.95 8.94 -2.57
CA ARG A 25 17.66 7.75 -1.76
C ARG A 25 16.27 7.83 -1.12
N ILE A 26 15.95 8.93 -0.45
CA ILE A 26 14.62 9.13 0.18
C ILE A 26 13.49 8.98 -0.86
N CYS A 27 13.67 9.55 -2.06
CA CYS A 27 12.69 9.45 -3.14
C CYS A 27 12.45 8.00 -3.60
N LYS A 28 13.51 7.19 -3.64
CA LYS A 28 13.44 5.79 -4.04
C LYS A 28 12.76 4.93 -2.96
N ASP A 29 13.11 5.18 -1.70
CA ASP A 29 12.68 4.34 -0.58
C ASP A 29 11.21 4.55 -0.21
N THR A 30 10.68 5.76 -0.42
CA THR A 30 9.29 6.08 -0.07
C THR A 30 8.59 6.80 -1.21
N PRO A 31 7.59 6.18 -1.85
CA PRO A 31 6.76 6.85 -2.85
C PRO A 31 5.96 8.00 -2.24
N SER A 32 6.15 9.21 -2.76
CA SER A 32 5.39 10.42 -2.46
C SER A 32 5.57 11.47 -3.58
N GLN A 33 4.83 12.57 -3.52
CA GLN A 33 4.90 13.65 -4.52
C GLN A 33 6.11 14.58 -4.33
N TYR A 34 6.54 14.79 -3.09
CA TYR A 34 7.69 15.63 -2.70
C TYR A 34 7.62 17.07 -3.22
N VAL A 35 6.42 17.66 -3.29
CA VAL A 35 6.16 18.94 -3.99
C VAL A 35 7.07 20.07 -3.50
N ARG A 36 7.09 20.32 -2.18
CA ARG A 36 7.92 21.40 -1.60
C ARG A 36 9.41 21.09 -1.68
N GLY A 37 9.79 19.85 -1.40
CA GLY A 37 11.18 19.40 -1.49
C GLY A 37 11.75 19.61 -2.90
N ARG A 38 11.02 19.17 -3.93
CA ARG A 38 11.39 19.33 -5.34
C ARG A 38 11.51 20.80 -5.74
N ALA A 39 10.58 21.65 -5.32
CA ALA A 39 10.67 23.10 -5.57
C ALA A 39 11.94 23.72 -4.98
N MET A 40 12.36 23.29 -3.77
CA MET A 40 13.60 23.75 -3.16
C MET A 40 14.85 23.22 -3.91
N VAL A 41 14.84 21.97 -4.35
CA VAL A 41 15.94 21.41 -5.17
C VAL A 41 16.09 22.19 -6.48
N ALA A 42 14.98 22.47 -7.18
CA ALA A 42 15.00 23.27 -8.40
C ALA A 42 15.61 24.67 -8.16
N LYS A 43 15.18 25.34 -7.08
CA LYS A 43 15.75 26.65 -6.68
C LYS A 43 17.24 26.57 -6.36
N ALA A 44 17.69 25.49 -5.70
CA ALA A 44 19.10 25.29 -5.42
C ALA A 44 19.90 25.07 -6.71
N GLY A 45 19.36 24.30 -7.66
CA GLY A 45 19.95 24.03 -8.97
C GLY A 45 20.31 25.31 -9.72
N ILE A 46 19.38 26.28 -9.77
CA ILE A 46 19.60 27.60 -10.39
C ILE A 46 20.78 28.34 -9.73
N LEU A 47 20.92 28.24 -8.41
CA LEU A 47 21.94 28.95 -7.63
C LEU A 47 23.32 28.30 -7.65
N THR A 48 23.46 27.05 -8.12
CA THR A 48 24.73 26.31 -8.08
C THR A 48 25.88 27.01 -8.80
N ARG A 49 25.58 27.75 -9.88
CA ARG A 49 26.58 28.46 -10.69
C ARG A 49 26.96 29.83 -10.11
N SER A 50 26.01 30.52 -9.48
CA SER A 50 26.18 31.89 -9.00
C SER A 50 26.52 31.98 -7.51
N ASP A 51 25.96 31.10 -6.67
CA ASP A 51 26.13 31.09 -5.22
C ASP A 51 25.98 29.66 -4.66
N LEU A 52 27.07 28.90 -4.77
CA LEU A 52 27.12 27.51 -4.33
C LEU A 52 26.84 27.35 -2.83
N LYS A 53 27.30 28.29 -1.99
CA LYS A 53 27.11 28.22 -0.54
C LYS A 53 25.62 28.35 -0.17
N LYS A 54 24.91 29.25 -0.85
CA LYS A 54 23.44 29.37 -0.72
C LYS A 54 22.71 28.17 -1.31
N ALA A 55 23.17 27.62 -2.43
CA ALA A 55 22.61 26.39 -3.01
C ALA A 55 22.69 25.22 -2.02
N VAL A 56 23.86 24.98 -1.40
CA VAL A 56 24.04 23.94 -0.36
C VAL A 56 23.09 24.14 0.82
N ARG A 57 22.91 25.38 1.27
CA ARG A 57 21.98 25.69 2.37
C ARG A 57 20.54 25.35 2.01
N ILE A 58 20.12 25.62 0.77
CA ILE A 58 18.78 25.28 0.29
C ILE A 58 18.62 23.77 0.13
N LEU A 59 19.61 23.06 -0.44
CA LEU A 59 19.60 21.60 -0.54
C LEU A 59 19.44 20.93 0.83
N ARG A 60 20.14 21.42 1.86
CA ARG A 60 19.98 20.91 3.23
C ARG A 60 18.58 21.13 3.79
N LYS A 61 17.94 22.26 3.46
CA LYS A 61 16.53 22.51 3.82
C LYS A 61 15.61 21.56 3.05
N ALA A 62 15.84 21.39 1.75
CA ALA A 62 15.09 20.45 0.91
C ALA A 62 15.15 19.03 1.49
N ARG A 63 16.34 18.51 1.82
CA ARG A 63 16.50 17.20 2.45
C ARG A 63 15.62 17.00 3.69
N ARG A 64 15.51 18.02 4.55
CA ARG A 64 14.63 17.96 5.74
C ARG A 64 13.15 17.89 5.35
N GLU A 65 12.75 18.61 4.31
CA GLU A 65 11.38 18.54 3.77
C GLU A 65 11.08 17.15 3.20
N PHE A 66 12.00 16.60 2.39
CA PHE A 66 11.89 15.22 1.87
C PHE A 66 11.74 14.22 3.01
N GLN A 67 12.55 14.33 4.06
CA GLN A 67 12.50 13.39 5.17
C GLN A 67 11.19 13.47 5.96
N ARG A 68 10.72 14.68 6.27
CA ARG A 68 9.41 14.89 6.94
C ARG A 68 8.26 14.36 6.11
N GLU A 69 8.27 14.59 4.80
CA GLU A 69 7.23 14.08 3.92
C GLU A 69 7.28 12.54 3.85
N ALA A 70 8.48 11.96 3.70
CA ALA A 70 8.67 10.52 3.65
C ALA A 70 8.18 9.81 4.92
N GLU A 71 8.38 10.39 6.11
CA GLU A 71 7.85 9.84 7.36
C GLU A 71 6.32 9.71 7.33
N VAL A 72 5.62 10.75 6.87
CA VAL A 72 4.15 10.73 6.80
C VAL A 72 3.66 9.87 5.64
N ALA A 73 4.30 9.94 4.48
CA ALA A 73 3.98 9.12 3.31
C ALA A 73 4.19 7.63 3.58
N GLY A 74 5.25 7.25 4.30
CA GLY A 74 5.46 5.88 4.74
C GLY A 74 4.33 5.38 5.65
N ALA A 75 3.83 6.21 6.56
CA ALA A 75 2.66 5.89 7.36
C ALA A 75 1.38 5.78 6.51
N TYR A 76 1.20 6.65 5.53
CA TYR A 76 0.08 6.61 4.61
C TYR A 76 0.10 5.35 3.74
N ASN A 77 1.24 4.99 3.17
CA ASN A 77 1.41 3.83 2.31
C ASN A 77 1.04 2.52 3.03
N ARG A 78 1.20 2.46 4.36
CA ARG A 78 0.76 1.30 5.17
C ARG A 78 -0.76 1.18 5.36
N VAL A 79 -1.51 2.26 5.18
CA VAL A 79 -2.98 2.29 5.35
C VAL A 79 -3.73 2.50 4.04
N ARG A 80 -3.07 3.04 3.02
CA ARG A 80 -3.64 3.40 1.71
C ARG A 80 -4.45 2.27 1.11
N GLU A 81 -3.95 1.05 1.20
CA GLU A 81 -4.63 -0.10 0.63
C GLU A 81 -5.95 -0.40 1.35
N ARG A 82 -5.95 -0.41 2.69
CA ARG A 82 -7.19 -0.58 3.47
C ARG A 82 -8.16 0.58 3.26
N VAL A 83 -7.65 1.79 3.10
CA VAL A 83 -8.47 2.98 2.76
C VAL A 83 -9.19 2.74 1.43
N ARG A 84 -8.46 2.29 0.39
CA ARG A 84 -9.03 1.99 -0.92
C ARG A 84 -10.07 0.88 -0.88
N ILE A 85 -9.78 -0.20 -0.15
CA ILE A 85 -10.67 -1.37 0.01
C ILE A 85 -11.96 -1.00 0.74
N SER A 86 -11.89 -0.08 1.70
CA SER A 86 -13.06 0.27 2.53
C SER A 86 -14.27 0.75 1.72
N GLY A 87 -14.04 1.43 0.58
CA GLY A 87 -15.09 2.14 -0.15
C GLY A 87 -15.84 3.20 0.68
N ASP A 88 -15.32 3.58 1.85
CA ASP A 88 -15.97 4.53 2.76
C ASP A 88 -15.77 5.97 2.24
N PRO A 89 -16.85 6.71 1.90
CA PRO A 89 -16.75 8.09 1.44
C PRO A 89 -16.05 9.03 2.45
N ALA A 90 -16.10 8.72 3.75
CA ALA A 90 -15.40 9.48 4.76
C ALA A 90 -13.88 9.29 4.67
N LEU A 91 -13.42 8.08 4.33
CA LEU A 91 -12.00 7.77 4.11
C LEU A 91 -11.48 8.42 2.82
N GLU A 92 -12.28 8.46 1.75
CA GLU A 92 -11.92 9.18 0.51
C GLU A 92 -11.73 10.68 0.75
N ARG A 93 -12.62 11.31 1.52
CA ARG A 93 -12.46 12.73 1.92
C ARG A 93 -11.18 12.95 2.74
N LEU A 94 -10.83 12.00 3.61
CA LEU A 94 -9.59 12.08 4.37
C LEU A 94 -8.37 11.92 3.44
N GLU A 95 -8.45 11.10 2.39
CA GLU A 95 -7.37 10.95 1.38
C GLU A 95 -7.16 12.23 0.59
N GLY A 96 -8.24 12.89 0.14
CA GLY A 96 -8.16 14.22 -0.46
C GLY A 96 -7.51 15.23 0.48
N ARG A 97 -7.96 15.28 1.74
CA ARG A 97 -7.37 16.19 2.75
C ARG A 97 -5.91 15.89 3.05
N TYR A 98 -5.51 14.62 3.07
CA TYR A 98 -4.12 14.22 3.23
C TYR A 98 -3.26 14.79 2.09
N THR A 99 -3.72 14.61 0.84
CA THR A 99 -3.02 15.10 -0.36
C THR A 99 -2.83 16.61 -0.32
N ASP A 100 -3.87 17.37 0.01
CA ASP A 100 -3.80 18.83 0.14
C ASP A 100 -2.77 19.27 1.20
N LEU A 101 -2.75 18.62 2.36
CA LEU A 101 -1.85 18.95 3.45
C LEU A 101 -0.39 18.64 3.10
N ILE A 102 -0.13 17.54 2.38
CA ILE A 102 1.20 17.20 1.88
C ILE A 102 1.68 18.26 0.89
N CYS A 103 0.85 18.64 -0.09
CA CYS A 103 1.18 19.70 -1.06
C CYS A 103 1.52 21.04 -0.39
N ARG A 104 0.83 21.38 0.70
CA ARG A 104 1.08 22.60 1.51
C ARG A 104 2.27 22.46 2.46
N GLY A 105 2.83 21.27 2.64
CA GLY A 105 3.90 20.99 3.61
C GLY A 105 3.43 21.02 5.07
N GLU A 106 2.15 20.80 5.31
CA GLU A 106 1.55 20.74 6.65
C GLU A 106 1.65 19.31 7.23
N TYR A 107 2.86 18.75 7.26
CA TYR A 107 3.09 17.33 7.58
C TYR A 107 2.55 16.91 8.96
N GLY A 108 2.59 17.80 9.96
CA GLY A 108 2.04 17.53 11.28
C GLY A 108 0.51 17.33 11.27
N LYS A 109 -0.21 18.05 10.40
CA LYS A 109 -1.65 17.85 10.20
C LYS A 109 -1.92 16.62 9.33
N ALA A 110 -1.12 16.41 8.27
CA ALA A 110 -1.21 15.22 7.44
C ALA A 110 -1.04 13.94 8.28
N ALA A 111 -0.08 13.91 9.20
CA ALA A 111 0.13 12.79 10.12
C ALA A 111 -1.06 12.52 11.05
N LYS A 112 -1.83 13.55 11.45
CA LYS A 112 -3.07 13.36 12.23
C LYS A 112 -4.17 12.74 11.37
N VAL A 113 -4.26 13.12 10.10
CA VAL A 113 -5.20 12.55 9.13
C VAL A 113 -4.88 11.06 8.88
N VAL A 114 -3.62 10.73 8.60
CA VAL A 114 -3.17 9.34 8.39
C VAL A 114 -3.44 8.48 9.63
N ARG A 115 -3.17 8.99 10.84
CA ARG A 115 -3.52 8.28 12.09
C ARG A 115 -5.02 8.02 12.23
N ARG A 116 -5.86 8.98 11.82
CA ARG A 116 -7.31 8.81 11.81
C ARG A 116 -7.74 7.72 10.83
N MET A 117 -7.21 7.72 9.61
CA MET A 117 -7.45 6.65 8.64
C MET A 117 -7.01 5.29 9.18
N GLY A 118 -5.84 5.22 9.81
CA GLY A 118 -5.33 3.99 10.42
C GLY A 118 -6.29 3.40 11.45
N ARG A 119 -6.93 4.25 12.28
CA ARG A 119 -7.95 3.80 13.23
C ARG A 119 -9.25 3.36 12.56
N MET A 120 -9.70 4.09 11.55
CA MET A 120 -10.93 3.75 10.81
C MET A 120 -10.78 2.47 9.98
N THR A 121 -9.55 2.16 9.57
CA THR A 121 -9.20 0.93 8.85
C THR A 121 -8.69 -0.18 9.78
N ALA A 122 -8.74 0.02 11.10
CA ALA A 122 -8.32 -1.00 12.06
C ALA A 122 -9.33 -2.15 12.03
N GLY A 123 -8.90 -3.32 11.56
CA GLY A 123 -9.77 -4.48 11.37
C GLY A 123 -10.17 -4.74 9.91
N LEU A 124 -9.89 -3.82 8.99
CA LEU A 124 -10.01 -4.12 7.56
C LEU A 124 -8.81 -4.98 7.14
N GLY A 125 -9.06 -6.28 6.99
CA GLY A 125 -8.09 -7.28 6.53
C GLY A 125 -7.96 -7.34 5.01
N HIS A 126 -7.92 -8.56 4.48
CA HIS A 126 -8.00 -8.77 3.03
C HIS A 126 -9.42 -8.46 2.53
N PRO A 127 -9.56 -7.90 1.31
CA PRO A 127 -10.88 -7.54 0.77
C PRO A 127 -11.75 -8.77 0.51
N ILE A 128 -11.13 -9.95 0.39
CA ILE A 128 -11.81 -11.23 0.34
C ILE A 128 -11.31 -12.09 1.49
N GLU A 129 -12.27 -12.68 2.21
CA GLU A 129 -12.01 -13.76 3.16
C GLU A 129 -12.73 -15.02 2.68
N ALA A 130 -12.11 -16.18 2.88
CA ALA A 130 -12.75 -17.46 2.60
C ALA A 130 -12.63 -18.38 3.79
N SER A 131 -13.68 -19.18 4.00
CA SER A 131 -13.76 -20.18 5.05
C SER A 131 -14.45 -21.43 4.51
N MET A 132 -14.17 -22.58 5.14
CA MET A 132 -14.77 -23.85 4.76
C MET A 132 -15.56 -24.44 5.92
N SER A 133 -16.74 -24.97 5.61
CA SER A 133 -17.55 -25.76 6.53
C SER A 133 -17.95 -27.09 5.88
N ILE A 134 -18.14 -28.10 6.72
CA ILE A 134 -18.69 -29.40 6.31
C ILE A 134 -20.04 -29.58 7.01
N ARG A 135 -21.10 -29.84 6.23
CA ARG A 135 -22.41 -30.28 6.73
C ARG A 135 -22.86 -31.48 5.94
N ASP A 136 -23.32 -32.52 6.63
CA ASP A 136 -23.87 -33.75 6.03
C ASP A 136 -22.95 -34.39 4.97
N GLY A 137 -21.64 -34.34 5.21
CA GLY A 137 -20.62 -34.86 4.29
C GLY A 137 -20.30 -33.96 3.09
N ALA A 138 -21.08 -32.90 2.86
CA ALA A 138 -20.86 -31.91 1.81
C ALA A 138 -19.97 -30.75 2.28
N ARG A 139 -19.04 -30.32 1.42
CA ARG A 139 -18.18 -29.16 1.65
C ARG A 139 -18.84 -27.90 1.09
N ALA A 140 -18.79 -26.83 1.87
CA ALA A 140 -19.22 -25.51 1.44
C ALA A 140 -18.10 -24.51 1.72
N ILE A 141 -17.66 -23.81 0.67
CA ILE A 141 -16.73 -22.68 0.77
C ILE A 141 -17.55 -21.41 0.84
N ARG A 142 -17.42 -20.68 1.94
CA ARG A 142 -18.01 -19.36 2.13
C ARG A 142 -16.95 -18.33 1.76
N VAL A 143 -17.22 -17.55 0.72
CA VAL A 143 -16.41 -16.41 0.29
C VAL A 143 -17.15 -15.14 0.70
N SER A 144 -16.49 -14.30 1.50
CA SER A 144 -17.00 -13.03 2.00
C SER A 144 -16.20 -11.89 1.41
N ASN A 145 -16.89 -10.89 0.89
CA ASN A 145 -16.31 -9.64 0.47
C ASN A 145 -16.31 -8.67 1.65
N GLN A 146 -15.15 -8.30 2.15
CA GLN A 146 -14.98 -7.32 3.23
C GLN A 146 -14.80 -5.88 2.70
N SER A 147 -14.85 -5.70 1.39
CA SER A 147 -14.72 -4.39 0.74
C SER A 147 -16.08 -3.70 0.59
N GLY A 148 -16.03 -2.36 0.51
CA GLY A 148 -17.17 -1.52 0.16
C GLY A 148 -17.48 -1.50 -1.34
N ARG A 149 -16.91 -2.43 -2.13
CA ARG A 149 -17.00 -2.46 -3.59
C ARG A 149 -17.45 -3.81 -4.08
N THR A 150 -18.05 -3.84 -5.27
CA THR A 150 -18.32 -5.10 -5.95
C THR A 150 -17.02 -5.67 -6.48
N VAL A 151 -16.79 -6.95 -6.21
CA VAL A 151 -15.58 -7.68 -6.64
C VAL A 151 -15.98 -8.87 -7.50
N ILE A 152 -15.24 -9.09 -8.58
CA ILE A 152 -15.39 -10.29 -9.40
C ILE A 152 -14.44 -11.33 -8.83
N VAL A 153 -14.98 -12.45 -8.36
CA VAL A 153 -14.21 -13.56 -7.80
C VAL A 153 -14.14 -14.69 -8.82
N VAL A 154 -12.94 -15.23 -9.01
CA VAL A 154 -12.66 -16.50 -9.67
C VAL A 154 -12.11 -17.45 -8.61
N LEU A 155 -12.92 -18.46 -8.27
CA LEU A 155 -12.58 -19.45 -7.26
C LEU A 155 -11.93 -20.67 -7.93
N MET A 156 -10.70 -20.98 -7.53
CA MET A 156 -9.99 -22.21 -7.90
C MET A 156 -9.68 -23.01 -6.64
N VAL A 157 -10.10 -24.26 -6.62
CA VAL A 157 -9.91 -25.18 -5.50
C VAL A 157 -9.02 -26.32 -5.96
N ALA A 158 -7.90 -26.52 -5.29
CA ALA A 158 -7.03 -27.69 -5.45
C ALA A 158 -7.10 -28.55 -4.18
N ARG A 159 -7.14 -29.88 -4.35
CA ARG A 159 -7.15 -30.83 -3.23
C ARG A 159 -5.72 -31.28 -2.93
N ALA A 160 -5.32 -31.20 -1.66
CA ALA A 160 -4.06 -31.79 -1.19
C ALA A 160 -4.27 -33.28 -0.92
N ASP A 161 -4.01 -34.13 -1.93
CA ASP A 161 -3.81 -35.60 -1.82
C ASP A 161 -3.32 -36.19 -3.18
N ASN A 162 -2.44 -35.49 -3.91
CA ASN A 162 -1.85 -35.91 -5.20
C ASN A 162 -2.84 -36.28 -6.34
N ARG A 163 -4.10 -35.83 -6.27
CA ARG A 163 -5.05 -35.89 -7.39
C ARG A 163 -5.67 -34.51 -7.57
N GLU A 164 -5.34 -33.85 -8.70
CA GLU A 164 -6.00 -32.62 -9.11
C GLU A 164 -7.51 -32.88 -9.24
N VAL A 165 -8.30 -32.27 -8.37
CA VAL A 165 -9.73 -32.09 -8.63
C VAL A 165 -9.90 -30.65 -9.06
N VAL A 166 -9.94 -30.44 -10.37
CA VAL A 166 -10.32 -29.15 -10.95
C VAL A 166 -11.81 -28.99 -10.70
N LEU A 167 -12.19 -28.30 -9.63
CA LEU A 167 -13.54 -27.73 -9.59
C LEU A 167 -13.61 -26.69 -10.70
N THR A 168 -14.70 -26.72 -11.46
CA THR A 168 -14.96 -25.75 -12.53
C THR A 168 -14.75 -24.34 -11.95
N PRO A 169 -13.94 -23.48 -12.58
CA PRO A 169 -13.71 -22.14 -12.08
C PRO A 169 -15.05 -21.43 -11.93
N ALA A 170 -15.47 -21.22 -10.68
CA ALA A 170 -16.70 -20.51 -10.38
C ALA A 170 -16.37 -19.03 -10.42
N SER A 171 -16.86 -18.33 -11.44
CA SER A 171 -16.80 -16.87 -11.49
C SER A 171 -18.10 -16.26 -10.99
N PHE A 172 -18.01 -15.28 -10.11
CA PHE A 172 -19.19 -14.56 -9.63
C PHE A 172 -18.86 -13.18 -9.10
N ALA A 173 -19.81 -12.27 -9.22
CA ALA A 173 -19.76 -10.98 -8.56
C ALA A 173 -20.20 -11.12 -7.10
N LEU A 174 -19.40 -10.58 -6.17
CA LEU A 174 -19.79 -10.36 -4.78
C LEU A 174 -20.08 -8.88 -4.59
N GLN A 175 -21.29 -8.55 -4.14
CA GLN A 175 -21.66 -7.20 -3.73
C GLN A 175 -20.82 -6.73 -2.52
N PRO A 176 -20.72 -5.42 -2.26
CA PRO A 176 -20.08 -4.88 -1.07
C PRO A 176 -20.59 -5.57 0.21
N PHE A 177 -19.68 -5.99 1.08
CA PHE A 177 -20.02 -6.70 2.34
C PHE A 177 -20.85 -7.99 2.14
N GLY A 178 -20.89 -8.48 0.90
CA GLY A 178 -21.66 -9.65 0.49
C GLY A 178 -20.95 -10.95 0.83
N THR A 179 -21.74 -12.01 0.98
CA THR A 179 -21.24 -13.38 1.13
C THR A 179 -21.81 -14.24 0.02
N LYS A 180 -21.01 -15.16 -0.52
CA LYS A 180 -21.48 -16.25 -1.36
C LYS A 180 -20.95 -17.57 -0.84
N THR A 181 -21.83 -18.57 -0.81
CA THR A 181 -21.45 -19.95 -0.50
C THR A 181 -21.39 -20.74 -1.81
N VAL A 182 -20.25 -21.39 -2.05
CA VAL A 182 -20.03 -22.28 -3.19
C VAL A 182 -20.00 -23.70 -2.66
N ALA A 183 -20.86 -24.56 -3.19
CA ALA A 183 -20.82 -25.98 -2.90
C ALA A 183 -19.61 -26.59 -3.61
N CYS A 184 -18.85 -27.40 -2.88
CA CYS A 184 -17.71 -28.13 -3.42
C CYS A 184 -17.99 -29.62 -3.33
N SER A 185 -17.95 -30.31 -4.47
CA SER A 185 -18.01 -31.76 -4.52
C SER A 185 -16.69 -32.35 -4.05
N GLY A 186 -16.73 -33.19 -3.02
CA GLY A 186 -15.55 -33.87 -2.50
C GLY A 186 -15.79 -34.49 -1.12
N GLU A 187 -15.61 -35.80 -1.03
CA GLU A 187 -15.73 -36.55 0.23
C GLU A 187 -14.50 -36.36 1.12
N GLY A 188 -14.71 -36.21 2.44
CA GLY A 188 -13.68 -36.34 3.48
C GLY A 188 -13.33 -35.05 4.23
N ARG A 189 -12.49 -35.18 5.28
CA ARG A 189 -12.05 -34.12 6.20
C ARG A 189 -10.78 -33.36 5.77
N ALA A 190 -10.29 -33.59 4.55
CA ALA A 190 -9.01 -33.04 4.08
C ALA A 190 -9.06 -31.52 3.86
N SER A 191 -7.92 -30.87 4.10
CA SER A 191 -7.69 -29.46 3.77
C SER A 191 -7.78 -29.20 2.27
N LEU A 192 -8.12 -27.96 1.90
CA LEU A 192 -8.17 -27.51 0.52
C LEU A 192 -7.19 -26.35 0.31
N ASP A 193 -6.43 -26.42 -0.77
CA ASP A 193 -5.67 -25.27 -1.25
C ASP A 193 -6.62 -24.41 -2.08
N LEU A 194 -6.93 -23.24 -1.54
CA LEU A 194 -7.81 -22.28 -2.18
C LEU A 194 -7.00 -21.18 -2.82
N ARG A 195 -7.23 -20.96 -4.12
CA ARG A 195 -6.79 -19.77 -4.82
C ARG A 195 -8.00 -18.95 -5.24
N ILE A 196 -8.02 -17.70 -4.83
CA ILE A 196 -9.06 -16.72 -5.16
C ILE A 196 -8.40 -15.63 -5.96
N ASP A 197 -8.65 -15.60 -7.26
CA ASP A 197 -8.33 -14.44 -8.07
C ASP A 197 -9.53 -13.48 -8.00
N TYR A 198 -9.29 -12.20 -7.72
CA TYR A 198 -10.35 -11.20 -7.73
C TYR A 198 -9.91 -9.89 -8.36
N ARG A 199 -10.88 -9.22 -8.98
CA ARG A 199 -10.72 -7.87 -9.53
C ARG A 199 -11.49 -6.87 -8.68
N ASP A 200 -10.78 -5.86 -8.17
CA ASP A 200 -11.34 -4.66 -7.51
C ASP A 200 -11.04 -3.43 -8.38
N GLY A 201 -12.04 -3.00 -9.15
CA GLY A 201 -11.87 -1.97 -10.18
C GLY A 201 -10.88 -2.43 -11.26
N ASP A 202 -9.79 -1.67 -11.45
CA ASP A 202 -8.74 -1.97 -12.45
C ASP A 202 -7.56 -2.80 -11.90
N THR A 203 -7.71 -3.42 -10.73
CA THR A 203 -6.61 -4.14 -10.07
C THR A 203 -6.96 -5.61 -9.89
N ASP A 204 -6.17 -6.46 -10.54
CA ASP A 204 -6.24 -7.92 -10.41
C ASP A 204 -5.38 -8.39 -9.24
N ARG A 205 -5.90 -9.33 -8.44
CA ARG A 205 -5.27 -9.82 -7.21
C ARG A 205 -5.51 -11.30 -7.00
N THR A 206 -4.62 -11.91 -6.22
CA THR A 206 -4.69 -13.33 -5.86
C THR A 206 -4.57 -13.47 -4.35
N VAL A 207 -5.44 -14.27 -3.74
CA VAL A 207 -5.32 -14.76 -2.37
C VAL A 207 -5.20 -16.28 -2.44
N SER A 208 -4.12 -16.81 -1.88
CA SER A 208 -3.92 -18.25 -1.72
C SER A 208 -3.99 -18.59 -0.24
N THR A 209 -4.84 -19.54 0.16
CA THR A 209 -4.97 -19.97 1.54
C THR A 209 -5.27 -21.45 1.63
N VAL A 210 -4.81 -22.11 2.69
CA VAL A 210 -5.21 -23.47 3.02
C VAL A 210 -6.45 -23.39 3.90
N LEU A 211 -7.56 -24.00 3.47
CA LEU A 211 -8.77 -24.09 4.26
C LEU A 211 -8.84 -25.45 4.94
N THR A 212 -8.93 -25.44 6.27
CA THR A 212 -9.23 -26.61 7.11
C THR A 212 -10.71 -26.58 7.54
N PRO A 213 -11.39 -27.73 7.65
CA PRO A 213 -12.77 -27.76 8.11
C PRO A 213 -12.88 -27.28 9.56
N ALA A 214 -13.80 -26.36 9.84
CA ALA A 214 -14.15 -26.02 11.23
C ALA A 214 -14.72 -27.26 11.95
N GLY A 215 -14.07 -27.68 13.04
CA GLY A 215 -14.47 -28.88 13.82
C GLY A 215 -13.63 -30.13 13.56
N ALA A 216 -12.59 -30.08 12.71
CA ALA A 216 -11.56 -31.11 12.65
C ALA A 216 -10.53 -30.89 13.78
N SER A 217 -10.93 -31.03 15.04
CA SER A 217 -9.97 -31.34 16.10
C SER A 217 -9.50 -32.78 15.88
N ALA A 218 -8.18 -32.98 16.02
CA ALA A 218 -7.55 -34.30 16.05
C ALA A 218 -8.24 -35.24 17.04
#